data_AF-A0A258EY78-F1
#
_entry.id   AF-A0A258EY78-F1
#
_cell.length_a   1.000
_cell.length_b   1.000
_cell.length_c   1.000
_cell.angle_alpha   90.00
_cell.angle_beta   90.00
_cell.angle_gamma   90.00
#
_symmetry.space_group_name_H-M   'P 1'
#
loop_
_entity.id
_entity.type
_entity.pdbx_description
1 polymer ?
#
loop_
_entity_poly.entity_id
_entity_poly.type
_entity_poly.pdbx_seq_one_letter_code
_entity_poly.pdbx_strand_id
1 'polypeptide(L)'
;MTQKEQQRLGKTLWDIANDLRGAMNADDFRDYMLSFLFLRYLSGNYEEAAKKELGSDYPNIDSNIVTEFGVSTPLQLWYEGNSDDIEEFEKQMRRKVHYVIKPQYLWSNITEMARTQD
;
A
#
# COMPACT_ATOMS: atom_id res chain seq x y z
N MET A 1 16.81 -19.81 7.84
CA MET A 1 15.57 -20.60 7.89
C MET A 1 15.87 -22.02 7.49
N THR A 2 15.50 -22.99 8.32
CA THR A 2 15.60 -24.41 8.01
C THR A 2 14.41 -24.85 7.17
N GLN A 3 14.54 -25.94 6.41
CA GLN A 3 13.46 -26.48 5.59
C GLN A 3 12.19 -26.82 6.40
N LYS A 4 12.37 -27.25 7.66
CA LYS A 4 11.27 -27.51 8.61
C LYS A 4 10.51 -26.23 8.99
N GLU A 5 11.21 -25.11 9.17
CA GLU A 5 10.58 -23.82 9.46
C GLU A 5 9.76 -23.31 8.27
N GLN A 6 10.27 -23.45 7.05
CA GLN A 6 9.54 -23.08 5.83
C GLN A 6 8.26 -23.92 5.65
N GLN A 7 8.32 -25.23 5.89
CA GLN A 7 7.14 -26.09 5.82
C GLN A 7 6.09 -25.72 6.87
N ARG A 8 6.52 -25.45 8.11
CA ARG A 8 5.61 -25.02 9.18
C ARG A 8 4.96 -23.68 8.86
N LEU A 9 5.74 -22.73 8.37
CA LEU A 9 5.24 -21.41 7.94
C LEU A 9 4.25 -21.54 6.79
N GLY A 10 4.58 -22.31 5.76
CA GLY A 10 3.70 -22.55 4.62
C GLY A 10 2.37 -23.17 5.03
N LYS A 11 2.39 -24.15 5.95
CA LYS A 11 1.17 -24.73 6.51
C LYS A 11 0.32 -23.69 7.24
N THR A 12 0.92 -22.91 8.12
CA THR A 12 0.19 -21.86 8.87
C THR A 12 -0.43 -20.82 7.94
N LEU A 13 0.29 -20.37 6.90
CA LEU A 13 -0.24 -19.44 5.91
C LEU A 13 -1.40 -20.05 5.11
N TRP A 14 -1.29 -21.33 4.75
CA TRP A 14 -2.35 -22.06 4.06
C TRP A 14 -3.61 -22.23 4.92
N ASP A 15 -3.45 -22.53 6.20
CA ASP A 15 -4.56 -22.65 7.15
C ASP A 15 -5.30 -21.30 7.30
N ILE A 16 -4.57 -20.19 7.48
CA ILE A 16 -5.14 -18.83 7.51
C ILE A 16 -5.90 -18.51 6.22
N ALA A 17 -5.34 -18.87 5.07
CA ALA A 17 -5.98 -18.64 3.77
C ALA A 17 -7.29 -19.43 3.63
N ASN A 18 -7.37 -20.66 4.15
CA ASN A 18 -8.61 -21.45 4.13
C ASN A 18 -9.68 -20.82 5.02
N ASP A 19 -9.29 -20.34 6.20
CA ASP A 19 -10.22 -19.67 7.11
C ASP A 19 -10.77 -18.37 6.49
N LEU A 20 -9.91 -17.57 5.85
CA LEU A 20 -10.29 -16.31 5.20
C LEU A 20 -11.15 -16.49 3.95
N ARG A 21 -10.93 -17.55 3.19
CA ARG A 21 -11.67 -17.84 1.95
C ARG A 21 -13.15 -18.14 2.20
N GLY A 22 -13.48 -18.69 3.37
CA GLY A 22 -14.84 -19.14 3.68
C GLY A 22 -15.39 -20.10 2.61
N ALA A 23 -16.55 -19.78 2.05
CA ALA A 23 -17.21 -20.61 1.04
C ALA A 23 -16.73 -20.39 -0.41
N MET A 24 -15.82 -19.43 -0.65
CA MET A 24 -15.35 -19.11 -2.00
C MET A 24 -14.45 -20.22 -2.57
N ASN A 25 -14.37 -20.39 -3.90
CA ASN A 25 -13.45 -21.35 -4.52
C ASN A 25 -11.98 -20.95 -4.28
N ALA A 26 -11.08 -21.94 -4.17
CA ALA A 26 -9.66 -21.71 -3.92
C ALA A 26 -8.97 -20.94 -5.06
N ASP A 27 -9.33 -21.23 -6.31
CA ASP A 27 -8.80 -20.52 -7.48
C ASP A 27 -9.26 -19.06 -7.49
N ASP A 28 -10.55 -18.81 -7.23
CA ASP A 28 -11.10 -17.46 -7.13
C ASP A 28 -10.43 -16.67 -6.00
N PHE A 29 -10.35 -17.26 -4.80
CA PHE A 29 -9.69 -16.62 -3.65
C PHE A 29 -8.25 -16.27 -3.94
N ARG A 30 -7.51 -17.18 -4.57
CA ARG A 30 -6.13 -16.94 -4.97
C ARG A 30 -6.05 -15.72 -5.89
N ASP A 31 -6.87 -15.65 -6.93
CA ASP A 31 -6.79 -14.58 -7.93
C ASP A 31 -7.17 -13.20 -7.33
N TYR A 32 -8.16 -13.17 -6.42
CA TYR A 32 -8.48 -11.97 -5.65
C TYR A 32 -7.36 -11.57 -4.69
N MET A 33 -6.86 -12.50 -3.87
CA MET A 33 -5.81 -12.19 -2.88
C MET A 33 -4.49 -11.81 -3.53
N LEU A 34 -4.14 -12.41 -4.67
CA LEU A 34 -2.96 -12.02 -5.45
C LEU A 34 -3.06 -10.58 -5.93
N SER A 35 -4.25 -10.12 -6.35
CA SER A 35 -4.48 -8.74 -6.76
C SER A 35 -4.23 -7.76 -5.60
N PHE A 36 -4.69 -8.08 -4.38
CA PHE A 36 -4.43 -7.27 -3.19
C PHE A 36 -2.95 -7.28 -2.77
N LEU A 37 -2.30 -8.44 -2.81
CA LEU A 37 -0.86 -8.54 -2.53
C LEU A 37 -0.03 -7.73 -3.53
N PHE A 38 -0.42 -7.77 -4.81
CA PHE A 38 0.21 -6.98 -5.86
C PHE A 38 0.01 -5.49 -5.63
N LEU A 39 -1.21 -5.04 -5.32
CA LEU A 39 -1.49 -3.65 -4.98
C LEU A 39 -0.69 -3.20 -3.75
N ARG A 40 -0.63 -4.03 -2.69
CA ARG A 40 0.18 -3.75 -1.50
C ARG A 40 1.66 -3.59 -1.85
N TYR A 41 2.19 -4.47 -2.68
CA TYR A 41 3.58 -4.40 -3.13
C TYR A 41 3.86 -3.13 -3.95
N LEU A 42 3.03 -2.85 -4.97
CA LEU A 42 3.20 -1.66 -5.80
C LEU A 42 3.03 -0.36 -5.01
N SER A 43 2.07 -0.32 -4.08
CA SER A 43 1.85 0.85 -3.22
C SER A 43 3.07 1.14 -2.35
N GLY A 44 3.61 0.12 -1.67
CA GLY A 44 4.80 0.28 -0.85
C GLY A 44 6.02 0.74 -1.66
N ASN A 45 6.26 0.14 -2.83
CA ASN A 45 7.35 0.57 -3.71
C ASN A 45 7.13 2.01 -4.22
N TYR A 46 5.90 2.40 -4.50
CA TYR A 46 5.56 3.77 -4.92
C TYR A 46 5.82 4.79 -3.81
N GLU A 47 5.37 4.51 -2.58
CA GLU A 47 5.60 5.38 -1.43
C GLU A 47 7.10 5.52 -1.11
N GLU A 48 7.87 4.43 -1.19
CA GLU A 48 9.33 4.48 -1.03
C GLU A 48 10.00 5.32 -2.12
N ALA A 49 9.55 5.19 -3.37
CA ALA A 49 10.08 5.99 -4.47
C ALA A 49 9.69 7.47 -4.33
N ALA A 50 8.45 7.76 -3.93
CA ALA A 50 7.98 9.12 -3.67
C ALA A 50 8.78 9.78 -2.54
N LYS A 51 9.05 9.04 -1.46
CA LYS A 51 9.89 9.51 -0.35
C LYS A 51 11.31 9.82 -0.79
N LYS A 52 11.89 9.01 -1.67
CA LYS A 52 13.22 9.27 -2.25
C LYS A 52 13.22 10.46 -3.20
N GLU A 53 12.14 10.66 -3.96
CA GLU A 53 12.02 11.76 -4.92
C GLU A 53 11.87 13.11 -4.22
N LEU A 54 10.95 13.18 -3.26
CA LEU A 54 10.59 14.41 -2.57
C LEU A 54 11.62 14.76 -1.48
N GLY A 55 12.38 13.79 -0.97
CA GLY A 55 13.46 14.05 -0.03
C GLY A 55 12.98 14.79 1.22
N SER A 56 13.43 16.04 1.40
CA SER A 56 13.02 16.91 2.51
C SER A 56 11.56 17.32 2.46
N ASP A 57 10.97 17.34 1.27
CA ASP A 57 9.61 17.82 1.05
C ASP A 57 8.58 16.72 1.34
N TYR A 58 9.03 15.46 1.48
CA TYR A 58 8.17 14.36 1.89
C TYR A 58 7.74 14.54 3.35
N PRO A 59 6.43 14.59 3.66
CA PRO A 59 5.98 14.75 5.03
C PRO A 59 6.44 13.59 5.91
N ASN A 60 7.23 13.89 6.93
CA ASN A 60 7.72 12.90 7.90
C ASN A 60 6.83 12.94 9.16
N ILE A 61 5.58 12.54 8.97
CA ILE A 61 4.55 12.57 10.01
C ILE A 61 4.29 11.13 10.43
N ASP A 62 4.26 10.88 11.73
CA ASP A 62 3.87 9.57 12.27
C ASP A 62 2.46 9.22 11.79
N SER A 63 2.25 7.97 11.40
CA SER A 63 0.96 7.48 10.87
C SER A 63 -0.24 7.81 11.76
N ASN A 64 -0.03 7.88 13.09
CA ASN A 64 -1.07 8.23 14.07
C ASN A 64 -1.47 9.72 14.02
N ILE A 65 -0.58 10.60 13.58
CA ILE A 65 -0.81 12.05 13.45
C ILE A 65 -1.44 12.36 12.08
N VAL A 66 -1.09 11.60 11.04
CA VAL A 66 -1.67 11.73 9.69
C VAL A 66 -3.21 11.65 9.77
N THR A 67 -3.75 10.71 10.54
CA THR A 67 -5.20 10.56 10.73
C THR A 67 -5.89 11.74 11.43
N GLU A 68 -5.17 12.53 12.23
CA GLU A 68 -5.72 13.74 12.87
C GLU A 68 -5.96 14.88 11.86
N PHE A 69 -5.24 14.87 10.73
CA PHE A 69 -5.41 15.83 9.64
C PHE A 69 -6.48 15.40 8.62
N GLY A 70 -7.22 14.30 8.87
CA GLY A 70 -8.25 13.80 7.96
C GLY A 70 -7.71 13.18 6.66
N VAL A 71 -6.41 12.95 6.60
CA VAL A 71 -5.74 12.25 5.50
C VAL A 71 -5.27 10.88 5.98
N SER A 72 -5.04 9.97 5.03
CA SER A 72 -4.63 8.60 5.39
C SER A 72 -3.18 8.30 5.05
N THR A 73 -2.49 9.17 4.29
CA THR A 73 -1.11 8.95 3.85
C THR A 73 -0.29 10.23 3.89
N PRO A 74 1.01 10.19 4.21
CA PRO A 74 1.89 11.36 4.11
C PRO A 74 1.96 11.92 2.69
N LEU A 75 1.87 11.06 1.67
CA LEU A 75 1.85 11.51 0.28
C LEU A 75 0.59 12.32 -0.04
N GLN A 76 -0.56 11.99 0.55
CA GLN A 76 -1.78 12.77 0.39
C GLN A 76 -1.61 14.21 0.90
N LEU A 77 -0.99 14.39 2.06
CA LEU A 77 -0.70 15.73 2.60
C LEU A 77 0.17 16.55 1.64
N TRP A 78 1.18 15.90 1.05
CA TRP A 78 2.01 16.57 0.05
C TRP A 78 1.20 16.95 -1.19
N TYR A 79 0.34 16.06 -1.70
CA TYR A 79 -0.53 16.36 -2.84
C TYR A 79 -1.46 17.55 -2.55
N GLU A 80 -2.09 17.59 -1.38
CA GLU A 80 -3.01 18.66 -1.00
C GLU A 80 -2.31 20.02 -0.83
N GLY A 81 -1.04 20.02 -0.40
CA GLY A 81 -0.25 21.23 -0.22
C GLY A 81 0.49 21.75 -1.47
N ASN A 82 0.61 20.95 -2.52
CA ASN A 82 1.49 21.23 -3.67
C ASN A 82 0.80 20.98 -5.02
N SER A 83 -0.44 21.47 -5.19
CA SER A 83 -1.26 21.21 -6.38
C SER A 83 -0.59 21.51 -7.72
N ASP A 84 0.24 22.56 -7.75
CA ASP A 84 0.90 23.04 -8.96
C ASP A 84 2.09 22.13 -9.36
N ASP A 85 2.66 21.39 -8.41
CA ASP A 85 3.83 20.52 -8.61
C ASP A 85 3.46 19.06 -8.88
N ILE A 86 2.20 18.66 -8.65
CA ILE A 86 1.73 17.27 -8.81
C ILE A 86 2.04 16.74 -10.21
N GLU A 87 1.78 17.53 -11.26
CA GLU A 87 1.91 17.04 -12.64
C GLU A 87 3.38 16.70 -12.98
N GLU A 88 4.32 17.56 -12.56
CA GLU A 88 5.74 17.33 -12.80
C GLU A 88 6.26 16.19 -11.91
N PHE A 89 5.86 16.14 -10.64
CA PHE A 89 6.16 15.02 -9.77
C PHE A 89 5.70 13.69 -10.38
N GLU A 90 4.45 13.60 -10.84
CA GLU A 90 3.94 12.39 -11.48
C GLU A 90 4.72 12.02 -12.76
N LYS A 91 5.17 13.01 -13.55
CA LYS A 91 6.03 12.76 -14.72
C LYS A 91 7.35 12.13 -14.31
N GLN A 92 7.98 12.61 -13.23
CA GLN A 92 9.21 12.03 -12.70
C GLN A 92 8.97 10.61 -12.19
N MET A 93 7.87 10.38 -11.46
CA MET A 93 7.48 9.04 -11.00
C MET A 93 7.25 8.08 -12.17
N ARG A 94 6.57 8.50 -13.24
CA ARG A 94 6.41 7.69 -14.47
C ARG A 94 7.75 7.34 -15.12
N ARG A 95 8.78 8.19 -15.03
CA ARG A 95 10.13 7.89 -15.55
C ARG A 95 10.90 6.93 -14.66
N LYS A 96 10.76 7.03 -13.34
CA LYS A 96 11.55 6.26 -12.36
C LYS A 96 10.95 4.90 -12.02
N VAL A 97 9.64 4.84 -11.83
CA VAL A 97 8.94 3.60 -11.41
C VAL A 97 7.93 3.10 -12.44
N HIS A 98 7.68 3.84 -13.54
CA HIS A 98 6.82 3.44 -14.66
C HIS A 98 5.32 3.39 -14.38
N TYR A 99 4.87 3.85 -13.21
CA TYR A 99 3.46 3.96 -12.86
C TYR A 99 3.24 5.08 -11.84
N VAL A 100 1.98 5.47 -11.67
CA VAL A 100 1.53 6.42 -10.64
C VAL A 100 0.34 5.82 -9.92
N ILE A 101 0.42 5.81 -8.59
CA ILE A 101 -0.71 5.45 -7.72
C ILE A 101 -1.09 6.72 -6.98
N LYS A 102 -2.30 7.23 -7.25
CA LYS A 102 -2.79 8.40 -6.53
C LYS A 102 -2.99 8.07 -5.05
N PRO A 103 -2.82 9.04 -4.12
CA PRO A 103 -2.84 8.76 -2.69
C PRO A 103 -4.10 8.00 -2.21
N GLN A 104 -5.27 8.31 -2.76
CA GLN A 104 -6.53 7.62 -2.42
C GLN A 104 -6.56 6.12 -2.80
N TYR A 105 -5.69 5.68 -3.70
CA TYR A 105 -5.62 4.29 -4.16
C TYR A 105 -4.44 3.52 -3.55
N LEU A 106 -3.63 4.18 -2.72
CA LEU A 106 -2.55 3.50 -2.01
C LEU A 106 -3.11 2.50 -1.01
N TRP A 107 -2.39 1.39 -0.85
CA TRP A 107 -2.69 0.37 0.14
C TRP A 107 -2.82 0.96 1.55
N SER A 108 -1.94 1.88 1.94
CA SER A 108 -1.97 2.61 3.21
C SER A 108 -3.31 3.34 3.43
N ASN A 109 -3.81 4.05 2.41
CA ASN A 109 -5.12 4.69 2.46
C ASN A 109 -6.25 3.66 2.62
N ILE A 110 -6.23 2.58 1.84
CA ILE A 110 -7.25 1.53 1.89
C ILE A 110 -7.30 0.86 3.27
N THR A 111 -6.14 0.58 3.87
CA THR A 111 -6.08 -0.02 5.21
C THR A 111 -6.60 0.91 6.29
N GLU A 112 -6.35 2.22 6.19
CA GLU A 112 -6.90 3.19 7.15
C GLU A 112 -8.41 3.36 6.99
N MET A 113 -8.93 3.37 5.76
CA MET A 113 -10.38 3.35 5.53
C MET A 113 -11.03 2.09 6.14
N ALA A 114 -10.40 0.92 5.97
CA ALA A 114 -10.89 -0.33 6.56
C ALA A 114 -10.83 -0.34 8.09
N ARG A 115 -9.87 0.37 8.70
CA ARG A 115 -9.73 0.49 10.16
C ARG A 115 -10.79 1.42 10.77
N THR A 116 -11.22 2.43 10.03
CA THR A 116 -12.16 3.47 10.50
C THR A 116 -13.61 3.20 10.13
N GLN A 117 -13.88 2.17 9.33
CA GLN A 117 -15.24 1.67 9.11
C GLN A 117 -15.74 0.91 10.34
N ASP A 118 -16.76 1.47 11.00
CA ASP A 118 -17.67 0.78 11.94
C ASP A 118 -18.70 -0.08 11.19
#